data_AF-A0A7J2HP50-F1
#
_entry.id   AF-A0A7J2HP50-F1
#
_cell.length_a   1.000
_cell.length_b   1.000
_cell.length_c   1.000
_cell.angle_alpha   90.00
_cell.angle_beta   90.00
_cell.angle_gamma   90.00
#
_symmetry.space_group_name_H-M   'P 1'
#
loop_
_entity.id
_entity.type
_entity.pdbx_description
1 polymer ?
#
loop_
_entity_poly.entity_id
_entity_poly.type
_entity_poly.pdbx_seq_one_letter_code
_entity_poly.pdbx_strand_id
1 'polypeptide(L)'
;MELELKWCRSCNLPVFSSYCPLCGEKTLPVNVSPPYDPRPAFPCDVELLRRLLREKLGISDYSKVLVDPILLNRVYRLDSVDEVVIAGEKGLVVEYDCVRRDFIVKPWGKVAGLIAEEKLGYYVELKDDYPR
;
A
#
# COMPACT_ATOMS: atom_id res chain seq x y z
N MET A 1 -18.09 9.29 10.48
CA MET A 1 -17.28 8.25 11.13
C MET A 1 -15.83 8.66 10.98
N GLU A 2 -15.09 8.66 12.08
CA GLU A 2 -13.65 8.91 12.10
C GLU A 2 -12.94 7.58 12.38
N LEU A 3 -11.82 7.33 11.71
CA LEU A 3 -11.05 6.10 11.88
C LEU A 3 -10.25 6.17 13.19
N GLU A 4 -10.54 5.29 14.15
CA GLU A 4 -9.77 5.21 15.40
C GLU A 4 -8.44 4.45 15.26
N LEU A 5 -8.20 3.82 14.10
CA LEU A 5 -6.99 3.05 13.83
C LEU A 5 -5.75 3.95 13.76
N LYS A 6 -4.76 3.60 14.57
CA LYS A 6 -3.41 4.18 14.59
C LYS A 6 -2.38 3.10 14.28
N TRP A 7 -1.14 3.51 14.08
CA TRP A 7 -0.01 2.65 13.81
C TRP A 7 1.17 2.96 14.73
N CYS A 8 1.77 1.92 15.30
CA CYS A 8 3.07 2.02 15.94
C CYS A 8 4.16 1.75 14.91
N ARG A 9 4.96 2.76 14.56
CA ARG A 9 6.06 2.61 13.60
C ARG A 9 7.22 1.75 14.14
N SER A 10 7.45 1.76 15.45
CA SER A 10 8.54 1.00 16.08
C SER A 10 8.29 -0.51 16.03
N CYS A 11 7.11 -0.96 16.45
CA CYS A 11 6.75 -2.39 16.40
C CYS A 11 6.16 -2.83 15.06
N ASN A 12 5.86 -1.88 14.16
CA ASN A 12 5.13 -2.10 12.92
C ASN A 12 3.77 -2.81 13.12
N LEU A 13 2.90 -2.26 13.97
CA LEU A 13 1.63 -2.88 14.32
C LEU A 13 0.47 -1.86 14.33
N PRO A 14 -0.74 -2.27 13.88
CA PRO A 14 -1.96 -1.51 14.09
C PRO A 14 -2.33 -1.46 15.58
N VAL A 15 -2.79 -0.31 16.05
CA VAL A 15 -3.08 -0.03 17.45
C VAL A 15 -4.24 0.96 17.56
N PHE A 16 -5.08 0.85 18.60
CA PHE A 16 -6.23 1.73 18.82
C PHE A 16 -5.98 2.78 19.93
N SER A 17 -4.84 2.71 20.61
CA SER A 17 -4.43 3.63 21.68
C SER A 17 -3.46 4.70 21.17
N SER A 18 -3.38 5.86 21.85
CA SER A 18 -2.43 6.92 21.47
C SER A 18 -0.95 6.56 21.69
N TYR A 19 -0.67 5.59 22.57
CA TYR A 19 0.65 5.03 22.81
C TYR A 19 0.61 3.52 22.63
N CYS A 20 1.68 2.93 22.10
CA CYS A 20 1.78 1.51 21.84
C CYS A 20 1.82 0.73 23.16
N PRO A 21 0.92 -0.25 23.39
CA PRO A 21 0.93 -1.03 24.62
C PRO A 21 2.12 -1.98 24.75
N LEU A 22 2.84 -2.26 23.64
CA LEU A 22 3.99 -3.15 23.61
C LEU A 22 5.32 -2.43 23.91
N CYS A 23 5.58 -1.29 23.27
CA CYS A 23 6.85 -0.56 23.41
C CYS A 23 6.75 0.83 24.04
N GLY A 24 5.55 1.32 24.33
CA GLY A 24 5.32 2.64 24.93
C GLY A 24 5.43 3.83 23.96
N GLU A 25 5.88 3.62 22.72
CA GLU A 25 6.05 4.69 21.73
C GLU A 25 4.73 5.34 21.31
N LYS A 26 4.80 6.61 20.90
CA LYS A 26 3.64 7.33 20.37
C LYS A 26 3.18 6.71 19.06
N THR A 27 1.86 6.62 18.88
CA THR A 27 1.24 6.05 17.69
C THR A 27 0.72 7.16 16.78
N LEU A 28 0.61 6.87 15.49
CA LEU A 28 0.21 7.84 14.47
C LEU A 28 -1.09 7.40 13.81
N PRO A 29 -2.02 8.31 13.50
CA PRO A 29 -3.25 7.97 12.80
C PRO A 29 -2.94 7.38 11.42
N VAL A 30 -3.68 6.35 11.04
CA VAL A 30 -3.62 5.78 9.69
C VAL A 30 -4.52 6.61 8.79
N ASN A 31 -3.97 7.18 7.71
CA ASN A 31 -4.73 7.98 6.76
C ASN A 31 -5.16 7.13 5.55
N VAL A 32 -6.45 6.78 5.51
CA VAL A 32 -7.09 6.04 4.41
C VAL A 32 -8.39 6.71 4.00
N SER A 33 -8.90 6.39 2.83
CA SER A 33 -10.13 6.96 2.27
C SER A 33 -11.39 6.32 2.88
N PRO A 34 -12.56 7.00 2.85
CA PRO A 34 -13.85 6.40 3.23
C PRO A 34 -14.13 5.07 2.51
N PRO A 35 -14.78 4.10 3.19
CA PRO A 35 -15.58 4.24 4.40
C PRO A 35 -14.82 4.04 5.72
N TYR A 36 -13.48 4.03 5.68
CA TYR A 36 -12.62 3.88 6.85
C TYR A 36 -12.76 2.52 7.54
N ASP A 37 -12.76 1.44 6.75
CA ASP A 37 -12.88 0.07 7.23
C ASP A 37 -11.65 -0.77 6.82
N PRO A 38 -10.46 -0.45 7.35
CA PRO A 38 -9.25 -1.20 7.04
C PRO A 38 -9.31 -2.60 7.67
N ARG A 39 -9.13 -3.62 6.84
CA ARG A 39 -9.11 -5.04 7.24
C ARG A 39 -7.73 -5.67 7.01
N PRO A 40 -7.31 -6.67 7.78
CA PRO A 40 -6.11 -7.44 7.46
C PRO A 40 -6.20 -8.08 6.07
N ALA A 41 -5.10 -8.06 5.34
CA ALA A 41 -4.97 -8.80 4.09
C ALA A 41 -4.95 -10.30 4.39
N PHE A 42 -5.77 -11.07 3.68
CA PHE A 42 -5.69 -12.53 3.73
C PHE A 42 -4.56 -13.05 2.83
N PRO A 43 -4.13 -14.31 2.99
CA PRO A 43 -3.06 -14.88 2.16
C PRO A 43 -3.33 -14.76 0.64
N CYS A 44 -4.58 -14.91 0.21
CA CYS A 44 -4.96 -14.72 -1.19
C CYS A 44 -4.83 -13.27 -1.66
N ASP A 45 -5.10 -12.30 -0.78
CA ASP A 45 -4.91 -10.87 -1.06
C ASP A 45 -3.42 -10.58 -1.27
N VAL A 46 -2.56 -11.08 -0.38
CA VAL A 46 -1.10 -10.90 -0.50
C VAL A 46 -0.55 -11.56 -1.77
N GLU A 47 -1.03 -12.74 -2.14
CA GLU A 47 -0.62 -13.39 -3.39
C GLU A 47 -1.08 -12.61 -4.62
N LEU A 48 -2.28 -12.04 -4.60
CA LEU A 48 -2.73 -11.11 -5.65
C LEU A 48 -1.77 -9.93 -5.76
N LEU A 49 -1.40 -9.29 -4.66
CA LEU A 49 -0.45 -8.17 -4.66
C LEU A 49 0.91 -8.57 -5.26
N ARG A 50 1.49 -9.70 -4.85
CA ARG A 50 2.75 -10.22 -5.41
C ARG A 50 2.66 -10.44 -6.91
N ARG A 51 1.56 -11.03 -7.36
CA ARG A 51 1.29 -11.24 -8.78
C ARG A 51 1.24 -9.92 -9.54
N LEU A 52 0.54 -8.91 -9.03
CA LEU A 52 0.43 -7.60 -9.66
C LEU A 52 1.76 -6.85 -9.69
N LEU A 53 2.52 -6.86 -8.59
CA LEU A 53 3.86 -6.25 -8.54
C LEU A 53 4.79 -6.87 -9.59
N ARG A 54 4.74 -8.20 -9.75
CA ARG A 54 5.54 -8.92 -10.75
C ARG A 54 5.09 -8.63 -12.18
N GLU A 55 3.81 -8.81 -12.46
CA GLU A 55 3.27 -8.76 -13.83
C GLU A 55 3.17 -7.33 -14.37
N LYS A 56 2.80 -6.37 -13.51
CA LYS A 56 2.55 -4.98 -13.93
C LYS A 56 3.76 -4.07 -13.75
N LEU A 57 4.59 -4.33 -12.73
CA LEU A 57 5.73 -3.48 -12.39
C LEU A 57 7.08 -4.17 -12.56
N GLY A 58 7.12 -5.47 -12.85
CA GLY A 58 8.39 -6.22 -13.00
C GLY A 58 9.13 -6.47 -11.69
N ILE A 59 8.50 -6.24 -10.53
CA ILE A 59 9.14 -6.39 -9.22
C ILE A 59 9.12 -7.86 -8.81
N SER A 60 10.30 -8.43 -8.54
CA SER A 60 10.46 -9.82 -8.07
C SER A 60 10.79 -9.92 -6.59
N ASP A 61 11.46 -8.93 -6.01
CA ASP A 61 11.71 -8.84 -4.57
C ASP A 61 10.57 -8.08 -3.88
N TYR A 62 9.63 -8.83 -3.31
CA TYR A 62 8.48 -8.26 -2.60
C TYR A 62 8.81 -7.82 -1.18
N SER A 63 9.92 -8.28 -0.59
CA SER A 63 10.19 -8.14 0.85
C SER A 63 10.34 -6.68 1.28
N LYS A 64 10.79 -5.83 0.37
CA LYS A 64 10.94 -4.39 0.59
C LYS A 64 9.64 -3.61 0.39
N VAL A 65 8.73 -4.13 -0.44
CA VAL A 65 7.49 -3.46 -0.84
C VAL A 65 6.33 -3.87 0.05
N LEU A 66 6.20 -5.17 0.34
CA LEU A 66 5.12 -5.78 1.10
C LEU A 66 5.66 -6.24 2.46
N VAL A 67 5.48 -5.40 3.48
CA VAL A 67 5.91 -5.67 4.86
C VAL A 67 4.68 -5.93 5.73
N ASP A 68 4.64 -7.10 6.37
CA ASP A 68 3.53 -7.49 7.25
C ASP A 68 3.53 -6.72 8.59
N PRO A 69 2.34 -6.47 9.17
CA PRO A 69 1.02 -6.79 8.64
C PRO A 69 0.57 -5.78 7.57
N ILE A 70 -0.14 -6.28 6.56
CA ILE A 70 -0.74 -5.47 5.49
C ILE A 70 -2.23 -5.30 5.76
N LEU A 71 -2.74 -4.08 5.64
CA LEU A 71 -4.18 -3.83 5.67
C LEU A 71 -4.70 -3.41 4.28
N LEU A 72 -5.95 -3.75 4.00
CA LEU A 72 -6.69 -3.32 2.83
C LEU A 72 -7.85 -2.44 3.28
N ASN A 73 -7.96 -1.25 2.70
CA ASN A 73 -9.09 -0.37 2.90
C ASN A 73 -9.83 -0.20 1.57
N ARG A 74 -11.07 -0.69 1.53
CA ARG A 74 -11.92 -0.52 0.34
C ARG A 74 -12.30 0.96 0.21
N VAL A 75 -12.25 1.51 -0.99
CA VAL A 75 -12.66 2.89 -1.27
C VAL A 75 -14.06 2.90 -1.88
N TYR A 76 -14.85 3.92 -1.55
CA TYR A 76 -16.16 4.13 -2.19
C TYR A 76 -16.00 4.54 -3.66
N ARG A 77 -16.00 3.56 -4.56
CA ARG A 77 -16.02 3.73 -6.02
C ARG A 77 -16.96 2.70 -6.66
N LEU A 78 -17.40 2.98 -7.89
CA LEU A 78 -18.23 2.07 -8.68
C LEU A 78 -17.54 0.72 -8.88
N ASP A 79 -16.22 0.76 -9.14
CA ASP A 79 -15.36 -0.41 -9.26
C ASP A 79 -14.72 -0.79 -7.92
N SER A 80 -14.26 -2.04 -7.80
CA SER A 80 -13.50 -2.47 -6.63
C SER A 80 -12.16 -1.76 -6.59
N VAL A 81 -11.98 -0.89 -5.60
CA VAL A 81 -10.71 -0.20 -5.34
C VAL A 81 -10.32 -0.44 -3.88
N ASP A 82 -9.11 -0.95 -3.69
CA ASP A 82 -8.51 -1.17 -2.38
C ASP A 82 -7.23 -0.32 -2.24
N GLU A 83 -7.17 0.47 -1.18
CA GLU A 83 -5.93 1.07 -0.71
C GLU A 83 -5.18 0.06 0.17
N VAL A 84 -3.93 -0.20 -0.17
CA VAL A 84 -3.07 -1.12 0.58
C VAL A 84 -2.25 -0.30 1.56
N VAL A 85 -2.45 -0.54 2.85
CA VAL A 85 -1.70 0.09 3.93
C VAL A 85 -0.53 -0.81 4.31
N ILE A 86 0.67 -0.23 4.27
CA ILE A 86 1.95 -0.89 4.54
C ILE A 86 2.72 0.02 5.49
N ALA A 87 3.20 -0.54 6.60
CA ALA A 87 3.89 0.21 7.65
C ALA A 87 3.11 1.45 8.15
N GLY A 88 1.77 1.35 8.18
CA GLY A 88 0.87 2.39 8.68
C GLY A 88 0.56 3.50 7.68
N GLU A 89 1.01 3.40 6.44
CA GLU A 89 0.79 4.38 5.38
C GLU A 89 0.24 3.72 4.11
N LYS A 90 -0.53 4.46 3.32
CA LYS A 90 -0.97 3.98 2.00
C LYS A 90 0.25 3.78 1.09
N GLY A 91 0.52 2.53 0.72
CA GLY A 91 1.64 2.14 -0.12
C GLY A 91 1.24 1.82 -1.56
N LEU A 92 0.06 1.23 -1.78
CA LEU A 92 -0.44 0.89 -3.12
C LEU A 92 -1.92 1.23 -3.23
N VAL A 93 -2.39 1.41 -4.46
CA VAL A 93 -3.82 1.37 -4.81
C VAL A 93 -4.03 0.28 -5.84
N VAL A 94 -4.93 -0.65 -5.55
CA VAL A 94 -5.34 -1.72 -6.46
C VAL A 94 -6.77 -1.42 -6.92
N GLU A 95 -6.98 -1.40 -8.22
CA GLU A 95 -8.25 -1.10 -8.85
C GLU A 95 -8.58 -2.19 -9.87
N TYR A 96 -9.79 -2.72 -9.84
CA TYR A 96 -10.26 -3.63 -10.88
C TYR A 96 -10.90 -2.84 -12.02
N ASP A 97 -10.33 -2.94 -13.22
CA ASP A 97 -10.87 -2.35 -14.44
C ASP A 97 -11.86 -3.32 -15.08
N CYS A 98 -13.16 -3.02 -14.98
CA CYS A 98 -14.23 -3.88 -15.49
C CYS A 98 -14.20 -4.04 -17.02
N VAL A 99 -13.66 -3.06 -17.76
CA VAL A 99 -13.57 -3.11 -19.23
C VAL A 99 -12.44 -4.04 -19.64
N ARG A 100 -11.27 -3.89 -19.02
CA ARG A 100 -10.10 -4.76 -19.29
C ARG A 100 -10.21 -6.14 -18.64
N ARG A 101 -11.10 -6.29 -17.66
CA ARG A 101 -11.24 -7.48 -16.81
C ARG A 101 -9.92 -7.85 -16.12
N ASP A 102 -9.23 -6.83 -15.64
CA ASP A 102 -7.88 -6.95 -15.10
C ASP A 102 -7.66 -5.92 -14.00
N PHE A 103 -6.65 -6.17 -13.16
CA PHE A 103 -6.27 -5.29 -12.08
C PHE A 103 -5.20 -4.29 -12.51
N ILE A 104 -5.37 -3.06 -12.05
CA ILE A 104 -4.38 -1.99 -12.12
C ILE A 104 -3.80 -1.84 -10.71
N VAL A 105 -2.46 -1.85 -10.60
CA VAL A 105 -1.74 -1.53 -9.37
C VAL A 105 -1.00 -0.22 -9.54
N LYS A 106 -1.16 0.69 -8.58
CA LYS A 106 -0.53 2.02 -8.59
C LYS A 106 0.29 2.17 -7.32
N PRO A 107 1.63 2.29 -7.41
CA PRO A 107 2.46 2.66 -6.28
C PRO A 107 2.08 4.04 -5.71
N TRP A 108 2.18 4.19 -4.40
CA TRP A 108 1.86 5.44 -3.72
C TRP A 108 2.89 5.80 -2.64
N GLY A 109 3.05 7.10 -2.39
CA GLY A 109 3.82 7.63 -1.27
C GLY A 109 5.23 7.05 -1.18
N LYS A 110 5.61 6.59 0.02
CA LYS A 110 6.95 6.03 0.30
C LYS A 110 7.27 4.80 -0.53
N VAL A 111 6.29 3.95 -0.83
CA VAL A 111 6.50 2.75 -1.65
C VAL A 111 6.86 3.14 -3.09
N ALA A 112 6.18 4.16 -3.65
CA ALA A 112 6.55 4.68 -4.97
C ALA A 112 7.98 5.25 -4.99
N GLY A 113 8.35 6.01 -3.94
CA GLY A 113 9.71 6.52 -3.76
C GLY A 113 10.75 5.41 -3.70
N LEU A 114 10.52 4.40 -2.86
CA LEU A 114 11.39 3.23 -2.73
C LEU A 114 11.59 2.50 -4.06
N ILE A 115 10.50 2.25 -4.80
CA ILE A 115 10.55 1.60 -6.12
C ILE A 115 11.42 2.42 -7.09
N ALA A 116 11.28 3.74 -7.09
CA ALA A 116 12.04 4.62 -7.97
C ALA A 116 13.53 4.71 -7.58
N GLU A 117 13.82 4.95 -6.31
CA GLU A 117 15.18 5.12 -5.78
C GLU A 117 16.02 3.85 -5.93
N GLU A 118 15.43 2.69 -5.63
CA GLU A 118 16.11 1.40 -5.75
C GLU A 118 15.94 0.75 -7.14
N LYS A 119 15.26 1.42 -8.08
CA LYS A 119 15.00 0.93 -9.44
C LYS A 119 14.41 -0.47 -9.45
N LEU A 120 13.40 -0.69 -8.60
CA LEU A 120 12.74 -1.98 -8.46
C LEU A 120 11.82 -2.24 -9.66
N GLY A 121 12.10 -3.29 -10.41
CA GLY A 121 11.29 -3.71 -11.56
C GLY A 121 11.55 -2.91 -12.83
N TYR A 122 10.51 -2.64 -13.61
CA TYR A 122 10.63 -1.91 -14.88
C TYR A 122 10.80 -0.41 -14.60
N TYR A 123 11.88 0.17 -15.10
CA TYR A 123 12.15 1.60 -14.98
C TYR A 123 12.70 2.18 -16.29
N VAL A 124 12.54 3.48 -16.44
CA VAL A 124 13.17 4.28 -17.50
C VAL A 124 13.64 5.59 -16.90
N GLU A 125 14.80 6.07 -17.32
CA GLU A 125 15.33 7.38 -16.94
C GLU A 125 15.10 8.35 -18.10
N LEU A 126 14.40 9.45 -17.82
CA LEU A 126 14.25 10.54 -18.76
C LEU A 126 15.52 11.40 -18.70
N LYS A 127 16.15 11.62 -19.85
CA LYS A 127 17.25 12.57 -19.96
C LYS A 127 16.72 14.01 -19.94
N ASP A 128 17.54 14.94 -19.45
CA ASP A 128 17.16 16.36 -19.33
C ASP A 128 16.87 17.05 -20.67
N ASP A 129 17.32 16.46 -21.78
CA ASP A 129 17.06 16.92 -23.15
C ASP A 129 15.73 16.42 -23.73
N TYR A 130 14.87 15.77 -22.92
CA TYR A 130 13.55 15.35 -23.35
C TYR A 130 12.68 16.58 -23.67
N PRO A 131 12.26 16.78 -24.94
CA PRO A 131 11.44 17.92 -25.30
C PRO A 131 10.10 17.81 -24.56
N ARG A 132 9.77 18.86 -23.79
CA ARG A 132 8.50 18.99 -23.07
C ARG A 132 7.33 19.19 -24.04
#